data_AF-A0A2L2YQV4-F1
#
_entry.id   AF-A0A2L2YQV4-F1
#
_cell.length_a   1.000
_cell.length_b   1.000
_cell.length_c   1.000
_cell.angle_alpha   90.00
_cell.angle_beta   90.00
_cell.angle_gamma   90.00
#
_symmetry.space_group_name_H-M   'P 1'
#
loop_
_entity.id
_entity.type
_entity.pdbx_description
1 polymer ?
#
loop_
_entity_poly.entity_id
_entity_poly.type
_entity_poly.pdbx_seq_one_letter_code
_entity_poly.pdbx_strand_id
1 'polypeptide(L)'
;FFLDALGGTGKTFIISLILAEMRSNNGLTLAVASSGIAATLLDGGRTAQSVFKLPLNIQNNPDAVCNIKKQSSMATVLKHCKIITWDECTMAHKHSL
;
A
#
# COMPACT_ATOMS: atom_id res chain seq x y z
N PHE A 1 0.60 12.58 -2.11
CA PHE A 1 0.07 12.88 -3.47
C PHE A 1 -1.04 11.89 -3.79
N PHE A 2 -2.04 12.28 -4.57
CA PHE A 2 -3.12 11.40 -5.03
C PHE A 2 -3.20 11.46 -6.55
N LEU A 3 -3.28 10.30 -7.20
CA LEU A 3 -3.46 10.18 -8.65
C LEU A 3 -4.88 9.71 -8.92
N ASP A 4 -5.77 10.64 -9.26
CA ASP A 4 -7.15 10.32 -9.66
C ASP A 4 -7.30 10.33 -11.18
N ALA A 5 -7.96 9.31 -11.70
CA ALA A 5 -8.31 9.20 -13.11
C ALA A 5 -9.37 8.12 -13.29
N LEU A 6 -10.08 8.13 -14.42
CA LEU A 6 -11.08 7.10 -14.75
C LEU A 6 -10.45 5.71 -14.94
N GLY A 7 -11.27 4.66 -14.95
CA GLY A 7 -10.82 3.31 -15.30
C GLY A 7 -10.21 3.28 -16.71
N GLY A 8 -9.16 2.46 -16.90
CA GLY A 8 -8.50 2.31 -18.21
C GLY A 8 -7.50 3.42 -18.59
N THR A 9 -7.26 4.41 -17.74
CA THR A 9 -6.33 5.53 -18.00
C THR A 9 -4.86 5.23 -17.69
N GLY A 10 -4.53 3.99 -17.30
CA GLY A 10 -3.14 3.60 -17.04
C GLY A 10 -2.57 4.05 -15.68
N LYS A 11 -3.39 4.39 -14.69
CA LYS A 11 -2.91 4.73 -13.33
C LYS A 11 -1.99 3.67 -12.73
N THR A 12 -2.39 2.40 -12.79
CA THR A 12 -1.58 1.27 -12.31
C THR A 12 -0.24 1.19 -13.05
N PHE A 13 -0.21 1.51 -14.35
CA PHE A 13 1.04 1.58 -15.11
C PHE A 13 1.95 2.70 -14.60
N ILE A 14 1.41 3.90 -14.32
CA ILE A 14 2.18 5.00 -13.74
C ILE A 14 2.72 4.63 -12.35
N ILE A 15 1.90 4.01 -11.50
CA ILE A 15 2.33 3.52 -10.18
C ILE A 15 3.48 2.52 -10.33
N SER A 16 3.35 1.54 -11.24
CA SER A 16 4.40 0.58 -11.55
C SER A 16 5.68 1.23 -12.08
N LEU A 17 5.55 2.26 -12.92
CA LEU A 17 6.70 3.01 -13.45
C LEU A 17 7.46 3.75 -12.35
N ILE A 18 6.74 4.42 -11.44
CA ILE A 18 7.34 5.10 -10.28
C ILE A 18 8.04 4.10 -9.37
N LEU A 19 7.42 2.94 -9.12
CA LEU A 19 8.02 1.87 -8.33
C LEU A 19 9.30 1.34 -8.97
N ALA A 20 9.29 1.11 -10.29
CA ALA A 20 10.45 0.63 -11.04
C ALA A 20 11.60 1.63 -10.99
N GLU A 21 11.33 2.93 -11.21
CA GLU A 21 12.33 3.99 -11.15
C GLU A 21 12.98 4.09 -9.77
N MET A 22 12.18 4.02 -8.71
CA MET A 22 12.70 4.07 -7.33
C MET A 22 13.52 2.83 -6.96
N ARG A 23 13.14 1.66 -7.47
CA ARG A 23 13.90 0.40 -7.28
C ARG A 23 15.20 0.38 -8.07
N SER A 24 15.20 0.94 -9.29
CA SER A 24 16.41 1.15 -10.10
C SER A 24 17.45 1.98 -9.35
N ASN A 25 16.99 2.98 -8.59
CA ASN A 25 17.83 3.82 -7.73
C ASN A 25 18.14 3.19 -6.34
N ASN A 26 18.07 1.86 -6.23
CA ASN A 26 18.28 1.08 -4.99
C ASN A 26 17.44 1.56 -3.79
N GLY A 27 16.29 2.22 -4.04
CA GLY A 27 15.36 2.66 -3.01
C GLY A 27 14.49 1.51 -2.52
N LEU A 28 14.30 1.41 -1.20
CA LEU A 28 13.27 0.53 -0.65
C LEU A 28 11.90 1.15 -0.94
N THR A 29 11.04 0.43 -1.67
CA THR A 29 9.68 0.85 -2.01
C THR A 29 8.66 -0.16 -1.55
N LEU A 30 7.46 0.31 -1.22
CA LEU A 30 6.35 -0.54 -0.82
C LEU A 30 5.18 -0.35 -1.79
N ALA A 31 4.84 -1.42 -2.49
CA ALA A 31 3.70 -1.48 -3.38
C ALA A 31 2.51 -2.07 -2.63
N VAL A 32 1.47 -1.28 -2.42
CA VAL A 32 0.28 -1.64 -1.67
C VAL A 32 -0.95 -1.52 -2.58
N ALA A 33 -1.92 -2.40 -2.41
CA ALA A 33 -3.24 -2.25 -3.01
C ALA A 33 -4.35 -2.67 -2.03
N SER A 34 -5.57 -2.18 -2.24
CA SER A 34 -6.72 -2.59 -1.42
C SER A 34 -7.17 -4.02 -1.72
N SER A 35 -7.15 -4.43 -3.01
CA SER A 35 -7.48 -5.79 -3.44
C SER A 35 -6.25 -6.67 -3.65
N GLY A 36 -6.40 -7.99 -3.45
CA GLY A 36 -5.37 -8.97 -3.81
C GLY A 36 -5.07 -8.98 -5.30
N ILE A 37 -6.08 -8.81 -6.15
CA ILE A 37 -5.92 -8.81 -7.61
C ILE A 37 -5.10 -7.58 -8.06
N ALA A 38 -5.43 -6.39 -7.56
CA ALA A 38 -4.64 -5.20 -7.84
C ALA A 38 -3.21 -5.30 -7.30
N ALA A 39 -3.02 -5.91 -6.13
CA ALA A 39 -1.67 -6.16 -5.60
C ALA A 39 -0.83 -7.04 -6.54
N THR A 40 -1.43 -8.05 -7.21
CA THR A 40 -0.69 -8.89 -8.17
C THR A 40 -0.27 -8.16 -9.44
N LEU A 41 -0.90 -7.03 -9.78
CA LEU A 41 -0.52 -6.21 -10.93
C LEU A 41 0.70 -5.32 -10.65
N LEU A 42 1.04 -5.12 -9.38
CA LEU A 42 2.20 -4.37 -8.95
C LEU A 42 3.35 -5.34 -8.66
N ASP A 43 4.53 -5.06 -9.21
CA ASP A 43 5.73 -5.84 -8.89
C ASP A 43 6.03 -5.77 -7.38
N GLY A 44 6.14 -6.91 -6.72
CA GLY A 44 6.28 -7.00 -5.26
C GLY A 44 5.08 -6.47 -4.46
N GLY A 45 3.91 -6.33 -5.10
CA GLY A 45 2.69 -5.80 -4.50
C GLY A 45 2.14 -6.65 -3.37
N ARG A 46 1.58 -6.00 -2.36
CA ARG A 46 0.90 -6.64 -1.22
C ARG A 46 -0.41 -5.93 -0.90
N THR A 47 -1.34 -6.63 -0.27
CA THR A 47 -2.59 -5.99 0.16
C THR A 47 -2.34 -5.07 1.36
N ALA A 48 -3.08 -3.96 1.44
CA ALA A 48 -3.03 -3.03 2.57
C ALA A 48 -3.27 -3.74 3.91
N GLN A 49 -4.20 -4.70 3.91
CA GLN A 49 -4.48 -5.56 5.06
C GLN A 49 -3.24 -6.35 5.51
N SER A 50 -2.48 -6.92 4.58
CA SER A 50 -1.28 -7.71 4.91
C SER A 50 -0.11 -6.83 5.36
N VAL A 51 0.04 -5.65 4.77
CA VAL A 51 1.15 -4.72 5.05
C VAL A 51 0.95 -4.03 6.39
N PHE A 52 -0.23 -3.44 6.58
CA PHE A 52 -0.50 -2.65 7.77
C PHE A 52 -1.08 -3.48 8.93
N LYS A 53 -1.40 -4.75 8.70
CA LYS A 53 -2.08 -5.62 9.67
C LYS A 53 -3.34 -4.94 10.19
N LEU A 54 -4.14 -4.44 9.25
CA LEU A 54 -5.39 -3.75 9.54
C LEU A 54 -6.33 -4.72 10.25
N PRO A 55 -6.93 -4.32 11.39
CA PRO A 55 -7.93 -5.14 12.06
C PRO A 55 -9.15 -5.35 11.14
N LEU A 56 -9.69 -6.57 11.09
CA LEU A 56 -10.84 -6.89 10.22
C LEU A 56 -12.13 -6.15 10.63
N ASN A 57 -12.23 -5.73 11.89
CA ASN A 57 -13.40 -5.08 12.50
C ASN A 57 -13.21 -3.57 12.75
N ILE A 58 -12.59 -2.85 11.80
CA ILE A 58 -12.42 -1.39 11.89
C ILE A 58 -13.75 -0.63 11.99
N GLN A 59 -14.87 -1.21 11.54
CA GLN A 59 -16.21 -0.62 11.66
C GLN A 59 -16.72 -0.58 13.11
N ASN A 60 -16.38 -1.59 13.92
CA ASN A 60 -16.90 -1.75 15.27
C ASN A 60 -15.92 -1.23 16.35
N ASN A 61 -14.72 -0.80 15.94
CA ASN A 61 -13.71 -0.31 16.84
C ASN A 61 -12.95 0.85 16.18
N PRO A 62 -13.35 2.11 16.42
CA PRO A 62 -12.71 3.28 15.85
C PRO A 62 -11.28 3.50 16.38
N ASP A 63 -10.92 2.89 17.52
CA ASP A 63 -9.58 2.91 18.09
C ASP A 63 -8.71 1.73 17.61
N ALA A 64 -9.18 0.97 16.61
CA ALA A 64 -8.48 -0.20 16.13
C ALA A 64 -7.21 0.20 15.36
N VAL A 65 -6.06 0.11 16.03
CA VAL A 65 -4.76 0.44 15.47
C VAL A 65 -4.13 -0.76 14.73
N CYS A 66 -3.39 -0.46 13.66
CA CYS A 66 -2.50 -1.40 12.97
C CYS A 66 -1.61 -2.18 13.95
N ASN A 67 -1.69 -3.51 13.94
CA ASN A 67 -0.92 -4.35 14.87
C ASN A 67 0.51 -4.63 14.38
N ILE A 68 1.30 -3.57 14.20
CA ILE A 68 2.70 -3.66 13.76
C ILE A 68 3.62 -3.47 14.97
N LYS A 69 4.24 -4.57 15.43
CA LYS A 69 5.24 -4.52 16.50
C LYS A 69 6.45 -3.67 16.07
N LYS A 70 6.96 -2.82 16.95
CA LYS A 70 8.11 -1.91 16.68
C LYS A 70 9.37 -2.62 16.18
N GLN A 71 9.56 -3.88 16.57
CA GLN A 71 10.70 -4.74 16.20
C GLN A 71 10.38 -5.73 15.07
N SER A 72 9.23 -5.60 14.41
CA SER A 72 8.90 -6.46 13.29
C SER A 72 9.70 -6.11 12.04
N SER A 73 9.87 -7.10 11.15
CA SER A 73 10.46 -6.88 9.82
C SER A 73 9.69 -5.81 9.05
N MET A 74 8.35 -5.82 9.12
CA MET A 74 7.51 -4.80 8.49
C MET A 74 7.74 -3.40 9.05
N ALA A 75 7.92 -3.26 10.38
CA ALA A 75 8.28 -1.96 10.96
C ALA A 75 9.64 -1.45 10.44
N THR A 76 10.59 -2.36 10.20
CA THR A 76 11.89 -2.00 9.61
C THR A 76 11.75 -1.56 8.17
N VAL A 77 10.91 -2.26 7.39
CA VAL A 77 10.57 -1.88 6.00
C VAL A 77 9.91 -0.51 5.98
N LEU A 78 8.90 -0.25 6.81
CA LEU A 78 8.21 1.04 6.88
C LEU A 78 9.12 2.20 7.33
N LYS A 79 10.15 1.94 8.14
CA LYS A 79 11.13 2.96 8.55
C LYS A 79 12.11 3.34 7.44
N HIS A 80 12.47 2.40 6.57
CA HIS A 80 13.48 2.60 5.53
C HIS A 80 12.86 2.81 4.14
N CYS A 81 11.55 2.58 3.97
CA CYS A 81 10.89 2.79 2.70
C CYS A 81 10.90 4.28 2.34
N LYS A 82 11.34 4.58 1.12
CA LYS A 82 11.33 5.95 0.58
C LYS A 82 9.95 6.33 0.05
N ILE A 83 9.18 5.35 -0.41
CA ILE A 83 7.83 5.55 -0.95
C ILE A 83 6.93 4.36 -0.64
N ILE A 84 5.67 4.68 -0.34
CA ILE A 84 4.56 3.74 -0.27
C ILE A 84 3.56 4.17 -1.35
N THR A 85 3.29 3.30 -2.31
CA THR A 85 2.24 3.51 -3.32
C THR A 85 1.03 2.67 -2.98
N TRP A 86 -0.17 3.23 -3.07
CA TRP A 86 -1.42 2.53 -2.76
C TRP A 86 -2.39 2.57 -3.95
N ASP A 87 -2.56 1.44 -4.64
CA ASP A 87 -3.55 1.29 -5.70
C ASP A 87 -4.94 0.93 -5.15
N GLU A 88 -5.99 1.44 -5.80
CA GLU A 88 -7.39 1.29 -5.36
C GLU A 88 -7.65 1.76 -3.92
N CYS A 89 -6.95 2.81 -3.47
CA CYS A 89 -7.14 3.37 -2.13
C CYS A 89 -8.57 3.86 -1.86
N THR A 90 -9.36 4.18 -2.89
CA THR A 90 -10.80 4.50 -2.76
C THR A 90 -11.65 3.36 -2.22
N MET A 91 -11.17 2.12 -2.32
CA MET A 91 -11.84 0.95 -1.73
C MET A 91 -11.47 0.71 -0.26
N ALA A 92 -10.51 1.48 0.29
CA ALA A 92 -10.17 1.39 1.70
C ALA A 92 -11.27 2.05 2.56
N HIS A 93 -11.48 1.50 3.75
CA HIS A 93 -12.42 2.09 4.71
C HIS A 93 -11.93 3.49 5.14
N LYS A 94 -12.84 4.44 5.39
CA LYS A 94 -12.49 5.81 5.83
C LYS A 94 -11.64 5.83 7.11
N HIS A 95 -11.81 4.84 7.99
CA HIS A 95 -11.02 4.68 9.20
C HIS A 95 -9.69 3.93 9.00
N SER A 96 -9.36 3.54 7.76
CA SER A 96 -8.12 2.85 7.38
C SER A 96 -7.18 3.70 6.53
N LEU A 97 -7.60 4.93 6.20
CA LEU A 97 -6.90 5.92 5.37
C LEU A 97 -6.31 7.04 6.22
#